data_AF-A0A917HXF7-F1
#
_entry.id   AF-A0A917HXF7-F1
#
_cell.length_a   1.000
_cell.length_b   1.000
_cell.length_c   1.000
_cell.angle_alpha   90.00
_cell.angle_beta   90.00
_cell.angle_gamma   90.00
#
_symmetry.space_group_name_H-M   'P 1'
#
loop_
_entity.id
_entity.type
_entity.pdbx_description
1 polymer ?
#
loop_
_entity_poly.entity_id
_entity_poly.type
_entity_poly.pdbx_seq_one_letter_code
_entity_poly.pdbx_strand_id
1 'polypeptide(L)'
;MKSLVVFLVTCCLVGKTTAQSITPDSLLELKSLLESHFSETTIRDIAVDFELKRDSVSRDYKLTGSILELVEFAPMEALQRKISKLYSSTDITAYTGTVHFDRYTDRAIVDVHPLTEDRIFYSVPSMPNPTGGIEAFSRRFHDFLRSQQEKGLIHTDAVASLSKFRFIVERDGSLMSLDTGIIEALFNAFVQQD
;
A
#
# COMPACT_ATOMS: atom_id res chain seq x y z
N MET A 1 44.15 17.11 53.63
CA MET A 1 43.47 17.36 52.34
C MET A 1 42.89 16.03 51.88
N LYS A 2 41.56 15.88 51.86
CA LYS A 2 40.87 14.62 51.55
C LYS A 2 40.37 14.68 50.10
N SER A 3 40.91 13.85 49.22
CA SER A 3 40.44 13.71 47.84
C SER A 3 39.16 12.88 47.80
N LEU A 4 38.11 13.46 47.24
CA LEU A 4 36.85 12.79 46.93
C LEU A 4 36.95 12.27 45.48
N VAL A 5 37.03 10.95 45.30
CA VAL A 5 36.97 10.31 43.99
C VAL A 5 35.50 9.99 43.71
N VAL A 6 34.90 10.69 42.74
CA VAL A 6 33.55 10.43 42.26
C VAL A 6 33.65 9.47 41.07
N PHE A 7 33.25 8.22 41.26
CA PHE A 7 33.05 7.27 40.17
C PHE A 7 31.68 7.54 39.53
N LEU A 8 31.68 8.16 38.36
CA LEU A 8 30.51 8.33 37.52
C LEU A 8 30.28 7.02 36.75
N VAL A 9 29.37 6.18 37.25
CA VAL A 9 28.87 5.02 36.51
C VAL A 9 27.89 5.53 35.46
N THR A 10 28.38 5.69 34.24
CA THR A 10 27.55 6.02 33.09
C THR A 10 26.72 4.79 32.74
N CYS A 11 25.47 4.74 33.20
CA CYS A 11 24.48 3.78 32.73
C CYS A 11 24.22 4.03 31.24
N CYS A 12 24.84 3.22 30.38
CA CYS A 12 24.42 3.10 28.98
C CYS A 12 23.01 2.50 28.96
N LEU A 13 22.00 3.36 29.00
CA LEU A 13 20.64 3.02 28.57
C LEU A 13 20.69 2.78 27.07
N VAL A 14 21.03 1.54 26.69
CA VAL A 14 20.75 1.02 25.35
C VAL A 14 19.24 0.90 25.25
N GLY A 15 18.61 1.98 24.81
CA GLY A 15 17.23 1.97 24.38
C GLY A 15 17.14 1.02 23.20
N LYS A 16 16.67 -0.20 23.45
CA LYS A 16 16.17 -1.06 22.38
C LYS A 16 14.90 -0.38 21.86
N THR A 17 15.02 0.40 20.80
CA THR A 17 13.88 0.74 19.95
C THR A 17 13.42 -0.57 19.32
N THR A 18 12.53 -1.29 20.02
CA THR A 18 11.72 -2.31 19.38
C THR A 18 10.82 -1.56 18.41
N ALA A 19 11.20 -1.54 17.13
CA ALA A 19 10.26 -1.32 16.06
C ALA A 19 9.18 -2.40 16.23
N GLN A 20 8.07 -1.99 16.83
CA GLN A 20 6.94 -2.87 17.06
C GLN A 20 6.36 -3.14 15.68
N SER A 21 6.57 -4.35 15.17
CA SER A 21 5.99 -4.74 13.89
C SER A 21 4.48 -4.63 14.00
N ILE A 22 3.88 -3.77 13.18
CA ILE A 22 2.43 -3.71 13.01
C ILE A 22 1.98 -5.14 12.69
N THR A 23 1.22 -5.77 13.59
CA THR A 23 0.67 -7.09 13.31
C THR A 23 -0.42 -6.92 12.26
N PRO A 24 -0.44 -7.74 11.18
CA PRO A 24 -1.42 -7.67 10.11
C PRO A 24 -2.88 -7.61 10.60
N ASP A 25 -3.15 -8.24 11.75
CA ASP A 25 -4.46 -8.27 12.40
C ASP A 25 -4.95 -6.86 12.81
N SER A 26 -4.05 -6.00 13.32
CA SER A 26 -4.42 -4.66 13.79
C SER A 26 -4.84 -3.71 12.65
N LEU A 27 -4.23 -3.85 11.47
CA LEU A 27 -4.60 -3.07 10.29
C LEU A 27 -5.94 -3.53 9.71
N LEU A 28 -6.19 -4.84 9.71
CA LEU A 28 -7.46 -5.41 9.27
C LEU A 28 -8.62 -5.00 10.20
N GLU A 29 -8.38 -5.01 11.52
CA GLU A 29 -9.34 -4.51 12.51
C GLU A 29 -9.66 -3.03 12.32
N LEU A 30 -8.64 -2.19 12.09
CA LEU A 30 -8.83 -0.78 11.78
C LEU A 30 -9.66 -0.60 10.50
N LYS A 31 -9.30 -1.31 9.43
CA LYS A 31 -10.04 -1.28 8.17
C LYS A 31 -11.51 -1.63 8.39
N SER A 32 -11.76 -2.76 9.06
CA SER A 32 -13.13 -3.25 9.31
C SER A 32 -13.94 -2.26 10.15
N LEU A 33 -13.31 -1.63 11.15
CA LEU A 33 -13.95 -0.62 11.99
C LEU A 33 -14.35 0.62 11.18
N LEU A 34 -13.47 1.10 10.30
CA LEU A 34 -13.73 2.25 9.44
C LEU A 34 -14.83 1.91 8.40
N GLU A 35 -14.75 0.77 7.73
CA GLU A 35 -15.76 0.32 6.76
C GLU A 35 -17.15 0.20 7.41
N SER A 36 -17.23 -0.42 8.59
CA SER A 36 -18.50 -0.52 9.33
C SER A 36 -19.05 0.85 9.69
N HIS A 37 -18.21 1.77 10.17
CA HIS A 37 -18.68 3.09 10.57
C HIS A 37 -19.18 3.92 9.37
N PHE A 38 -18.41 3.94 8.28
CA PHE A 38 -18.76 4.77 7.11
C PHE A 38 -19.90 4.17 6.28
N SER A 39 -20.13 2.86 6.33
CA SER A 39 -21.29 2.22 5.70
C SER A 39 -22.62 2.62 6.37
N GLU A 40 -22.61 3.08 7.62
CA GLU A 40 -23.81 3.58 8.30
C GLU A 40 -24.22 4.99 7.86
N THR A 41 -23.42 5.65 7.01
CA THR A 41 -23.69 7.01 6.52
C THR A 41 -24.57 7.02 5.27
N THR A 42 -25.11 8.20 4.92
CA THR A 42 -25.90 8.43 3.70
C THR A 42 -25.07 8.96 2.52
N ILE A 43 -23.75 9.08 2.68
CA ILE A 43 -22.82 9.63 1.67
C ILE A 43 -22.62 8.64 0.52
N ARG A 44 -22.69 9.08 -0.74
CA ARG A 44 -22.61 8.22 -1.94
C ARG A 44 -21.83 8.89 -3.08
N ASP A 45 -21.32 8.07 -4.00
CA ASP A 45 -20.67 8.48 -5.26
C ASP A 45 -19.48 9.44 -5.06
N ILE A 46 -18.67 9.19 -4.01
CA ILE A 46 -17.51 10.03 -3.69
C ILE A 46 -16.39 9.19 -3.04
N ALA A 47 -15.15 9.58 -3.28
CA ALA A 47 -13.97 9.06 -2.60
C ALA A 47 -13.29 10.19 -1.83
N VAL A 48 -12.93 9.95 -0.57
CA VAL A 48 -12.38 10.99 0.30
C VAL A 48 -11.21 10.49 1.13
N ASP A 49 -10.15 11.29 1.13
CA ASP A 49 -8.92 10.97 1.83
C ASP A 49 -9.01 11.28 3.33
N PHE A 50 -8.25 10.51 4.11
CA PHE A 50 -8.07 10.74 5.53
C PHE A 50 -6.63 10.45 5.97
N GLU A 51 -6.29 11.08 7.10
CA GLU A 51 -5.12 10.73 7.89
C GLU A 51 -5.55 10.41 9.31
N LEU A 52 -4.90 9.40 9.89
CA LEU A 52 -5.10 8.96 11.25
C LEU A 52 -3.78 9.06 12.00
N LYS A 53 -3.70 10.01 12.92
CA LYS A 53 -2.47 10.31 13.67
C LYS A 53 -2.77 10.45 15.14
N ARG A 54 -1.79 10.12 15.97
CA ARG A 54 -1.92 10.30 17.40
C ARG A 54 -1.79 11.77 17.76
N ASP A 55 -2.78 12.30 18.46
CA ASP A 55 -2.74 13.65 18.98
C ASP A 55 -1.67 13.76 20.06
N SER A 56 -0.81 14.78 19.96
CA SER A 56 0.31 14.97 20.90
C SER A 56 -0.14 15.29 22.33
N VAL A 57 -1.36 15.80 22.51
CA VAL A 57 -1.89 16.23 23.81
C VAL A 57 -2.72 15.13 24.44
N SER A 58 -3.77 14.67 23.76
CA SER A 58 -4.68 13.64 24.31
C SER A 58 -4.10 12.24 24.23
N ARG A 59 -3.08 12.02 23.39
CA ARG A 59 -2.54 10.71 23.05
C ARG A 59 -3.59 9.77 22.41
N ASP A 60 -4.70 10.32 21.94
CA ASP A 60 -5.70 9.56 21.19
C ASP A 60 -5.43 9.62 19.70
N TYR A 61 -5.88 8.61 18.98
CA TYR A 61 -5.88 8.65 17.52
C TYR A 61 -6.97 9.61 17.03
N LYS A 62 -6.56 10.59 16.23
CA LYS A 62 -7.43 11.56 15.59
C LYS A 62 -7.45 11.35 14.09
N LEU A 63 -8.67 11.30 13.56
CA LEU A 63 -8.95 11.34 12.14
C LEU A 63 -8.90 12.81 11.68
N THR A 64 -8.23 13.05 10.56
CA THR A 64 -8.09 14.37 9.90
C THR A 64 -8.19 14.21 8.39
N GLY A 65 -8.33 15.32 7.67
CA GLY A 65 -8.51 15.35 6.21
C GLY A 65 -9.93 15.68 5.79
N SER A 66 -10.17 15.60 4.48
CA SER A 66 -11.44 16.00 3.86
C SER A 66 -12.64 15.18 4.33
N ILE A 67 -12.41 13.99 4.90
CA ILE A 67 -13.45 13.14 5.49
C ILE A 67 -14.23 13.83 6.62
N LEU A 68 -13.61 14.79 7.32
CA LEU A 68 -14.26 15.55 8.39
C LEU A 68 -15.32 16.53 7.87
N GLU A 69 -15.27 16.91 6.60
CA GLU A 69 -16.27 17.79 5.99
C GLU A 69 -17.58 17.05 5.70
N LEU A 70 -17.54 15.72 5.66
CA LEU A 70 -18.68 14.90 5.27
C LEU A 70 -19.41 14.25 6.44
N VAL A 71 -18.79 14.14 7.61
CA VAL A 71 -19.33 13.39 8.75
C VAL A 71 -19.46 14.28 9.96
N GLU A 72 -20.57 14.14 10.68
CA GLU A 72 -20.83 14.89 11.90
C GLU A 72 -19.78 14.61 13.00
N PHE A 73 -19.55 15.61 13.85
CA PHE A 73 -18.51 15.58 14.87
C PHE A 73 -18.74 14.53 15.97
N ALA A 74 -19.97 14.34 16.45
CA ALA A 74 -20.27 13.42 17.54
C ALA A 74 -20.04 11.93 17.18
N PRO A 75 -20.47 11.44 16.00
CA PRO A 75 -20.08 10.12 15.50
C PRO A 75 -18.56 9.94 15.39
N MET A 76 -17.85 11.01 15.00
CA MET A 76 -16.40 11.00 14.80
C MET A 76 -15.63 10.79 16.12
N GLU A 77 -16.01 11.47 17.20
CA GLU A 77 -15.39 11.26 18.52
C GLU A 77 -15.58 9.82 19.05
N ALA A 78 -16.74 9.22 18.78
CA ALA A 78 -17.00 7.83 19.15
C ALA A 78 -16.12 6.86 18.37
N LEU A 79 -15.95 7.09 17.06
CA LEU A 79 -15.04 6.33 16.21
C LEU A 79 -13.59 6.46 16.68
N GLN A 80 -13.10 7.68 16.91
CA GLN A 80 -11.72 7.94 17.35
C GLN A 80 -11.39 7.22 18.67
N ARG A 81 -12.32 7.21 19.63
CA ARG A 81 -12.16 6.42 20.87
C ARG A 81 -12.11 4.91 20.63
N LYS A 82 -12.85 4.38 19.66
CA LYS A 82 -12.76 2.94 19.30
C LYS A 82 -11.40 2.63 18.69
N ILE A 83 -10.93 3.48 17.78
CA ILE A 83 -9.61 3.35 17.16
C ILE A 83 -8.49 3.40 18.22
N SER A 84 -8.53 4.37 19.14
CA SER A 84 -7.56 4.46 20.24
C SER A 84 -7.45 3.19 21.09
N LYS A 85 -8.52 2.39 21.18
CA LYS A 85 -8.53 1.13 21.94
C LYS A 85 -7.90 -0.05 21.18
N LEU A 86 -7.84 0.02 19.85
CA LEU A 86 -7.21 -1.04 19.03
C LEU A 86 -5.70 -1.05 19.21
N TYR A 87 -5.11 0.09 19.57
CA TYR A 87 -3.68 0.28 19.58
C TYR A 87 -3.14 0.55 20.99
N SER A 88 -1.90 0.11 21.23
CA SER A 88 -1.19 0.38 22.49
C SER A 88 -1.03 1.89 22.70
N SER A 89 -0.99 2.30 23.97
CA SER A 89 -0.63 3.68 24.35
C SER A 89 0.77 4.13 23.90
N THR A 90 1.62 3.18 23.47
CA THR A 90 2.98 3.41 22.97
C THR A 90 3.07 3.37 21.45
N ASP A 91 2.00 2.98 20.75
CA ASP A 91 1.97 2.97 19.29
C ASP A 91 1.83 4.41 18.78
N ILE A 92 2.75 4.81 17.92
CA ILE A 92 2.83 6.15 17.30
C ILE A 92 2.67 6.07 15.78
N THR A 93 2.30 4.90 15.25
CA THR A 93 2.13 4.68 13.83
C THR A 93 1.06 5.61 13.29
N ALA A 94 1.42 6.45 12.32
CA ALA A 94 0.45 7.21 11.56
C ALA A 94 -0.12 6.34 10.44
N TYR A 95 -1.38 6.55 10.06
CA TYR A 95 -2.02 5.88 8.92
C TYR A 95 -2.62 6.92 7.98
N THR A 96 -2.77 6.53 6.73
CA THR A 96 -3.47 7.33 5.71
C THR A 96 -4.22 6.40 4.78
N GLY A 97 -5.25 6.92 4.15
CA GLY A 97 -6.14 6.12 3.34
C GLY A 97 -7.21 6.93 2.64
N THR A 98 -8.07 6.21 1.95
CA THR A 98 -9.21 6.76 1.22
C THR A 98 -10.45 5.93 1.56
N VAL A 99 -11.56 6.62 1.81
CA VAL A 99 -12.88 6.01 1.96
C VAL A 99 -13.62 6.16 0.64
N HIS A 100 -14.03 5.04 0.05
CA HIS A 100 -14.81 4.99 -1.18
C HIS A 100 -16.27 4.72 -0.85
N PHE A 101 -17.13 5.70 -1.11
CA PHE A 101 -18.57 5.56 -0.99
C PHE A 101 -19.15 5.18 -2.35
N ASP A 102 -19.55 3.92 -2.49
CA ASP A 102 -20.16 3.43 -3.72
C ASP A 102 -21.50 4.12 -3.98
N ARG A 103 -21.88 4.20 -5.26
CA ARG A 103 -23.11 4.86 -5.68
C ARG A 103 -24.35 3.99 -5.48
N TYR A 104 -24.21 2.68 -5.59
CA TYR A 104 -25.32 1.73 -5.71
C TYR A 104 -25.54 0.89 -4.45
N THR A 105 -24.59 0.93 -3.51
CA THR A 105 -24.64 0.21 -2.26
C THR A 105 -24.55 1.16 -1.08
N ASP A 106 -24.95 0.69 0.10
CA ASP A 106 -24.73 1.36 1.38
C ASP A 106 -23.34 1.06 1.96
N ARG A 107 -22.45 0.44 1.19
CA ARG A 107 -21.15 0.02 1.66
C ARG A 107 -20.10 1.09 1.38
N ALA A 108 -19.30 1.37 2.40
CA ALA A 108 -18.04 2.07 2.26
C ALA A 108 -16.91 1.04 2.19
N ILE A 109 -16.00 1.22 1.22
CA ILE A 109 -14.76 0.46 1.13
C ILE A 109 -13.63 1.37 1.61
N VAL A 110 -12.76 0.86 2.48
CA VAL A 110 -11.66 1.65 3.04
C VAL A 110 -10.34 1.03 2.65
N ASP A 111 -9.51 1.84 2.00
CA ASP A 111 -8.09 1.55 1.82
C ASP A 111 -7.32 2.29 2.90
N VAL A 112 -6.50 1.56 3.67
CA VAL A 112 -5.74 2.11 4.79
C VAL A 112 -4.34 1.51 4.80
N HIS A 113 -3.36 2.39 4.95
CA HIS A 113 -1.95 2.01 4.93
C HIS A 113 -1.18 2.82 5.98
N PRO A 114 -0.14 2.23 6.60
CA PRO A 114 0.78 2.99 7.44
C PRO A 114 1.38 4.17 6.64
N LEU A 115 1.46 5.31 7.29
CA LEU A 115 2.19 6.47 6.82
C LEU A 115 3.66 6.26 7.25
N THR A 116 4.43 5.62 6.39
CA THR A 116 5.88 5.56 6.54
C THR A 116 6.47 6.92 6.16
N GLU A 117 7.39 7.45 6.95
CA GLU A 117 8.13 8.69 6.64
C GLU A 117 8.92 8.58 5.31
N ASP A 118 9.10 7.35 4.81
CA ASP A 118 9.75 7.05 3.53
C ASP A 118 8.80 7.06 2.32
N ARG A 119 7.69 7.81 2.37
CA ARG A 119 6.94 8.12 1.15
C ARG A 119 7.70 9.20 0.37
N ILE A 120 8.75 8.76 -0.33
CA ILE A 120 9.27 9.48 -1.48
C ILE A 120 8.10 9.53 -2.48
N PHE A 121 7.43 10.68 -2.54
CA PHE A 121 6.53 11.00 -3.65
C PHE A 121 7.39 11.06 -4.91
N TYR A 122 7.53 9.93 -5.60
CA TYR A 122 7.88 9.95 -7.00
C TYR A 122 6.68 10.50 -7.75
N SER A 123 6.61 11.83 -7.86
CA SER A 123 5.87 12.45 -8.95
C SER A 123 6.60 12.05 -10.23
N VAL A 124 6.28 10.87 -10.74
CA VAL A 124 6.69 10.49 -12.09
C VAL A 124 5.67 11.16 -13.00
N PRO A 125 6.07 12.11 -13.86
CA PRO A 125 5.14 12.87 -14.70
C PRO A 125 4.30 11.99 -15.64
N SER A 126 4.67 10.71 -15.78
CA SER A 126 3.88 9.64 -16.37
C SER A 126 4.47 8.30 -15.95
N MET A 127 3.64 7.31 -15.65
CA MET A 127 4.13 5.92 -15.54
C MET A 127 4.73 5.52 -16.90
N PRO A 128 5.97 5.01 -16.96
CA PRO A 128 6.56 4.56 -18.21
C PRO A 128 5.66 3.49 -18.83
N ASN A 129 5.32 3.66 -20.10
CA ASN A 129 4.51 2.71 -20.86
C ASN A 129 5.40 2.05 -21.92
N PRO A 130 5.13 0.79 -22.30
CA PRO A 130 5.80 0.16 -23.42
C PRO A 130 5.62 0.99 -24.70
N THR A 131 6.52 0.83 -25.66
CA THR A 131 6.39 1.45 -26.98
C THR A 131 5.05 1.09 -27.63
N GLY A 132 4.25 2.13 -27.92
CA GLY A 132 2.89 2.01 -28.46
C GLY A 132 1.78 1.81 -27.41
N GLY A 133 2.10 1.84 -26.12
CA GLY A 133 1.16 1.69 -25.02
C GLY A 133 0.90 0.23 -24.61
N ILE A 134 0.24 0.05 -23.46
CA ILE A 134 -0.04 -1.27 -22.87
C ILE A 134 -0.86 -2.16 -23.81
N GLU A 135 -1.89 -1.62 -24.47
CA GLU A 135 -2.76 -2.41 -25.35
C GLU A 135 -2.00 -2.97 -26.56
N ALA A 136 -1.20 -2.13 -27.23
CA ALA A 136 -0.41 -2.55 -28.38
C ALA A 136 0.64 -3.58 -27.97
N PHE A 137 1.30 -3.38 -26.82
CA PHE A 137 2.22 -4.35 -26.23
C PHE A 137 1.52 -5.68 -25.96
N SER A 138 0.36 -5.68 -25.28
CA SER A 138 -0.38 -6.90 -24.97
C SER A 138 -0.74 -7.68 -26.24
N ARG A 139 -1.09 -6.99 -27.33
CA ARG A 139 -1.37 -7.62 -28.62
C ARG A 139 -0.12 -8.25 -29.24
N ARG A 140 1.00 -7.51 -29.32
CA ARG A 140 2.27 -8.03 -29.87
C ARG A 140 2.78 -9.22 -29.07
N PHE A 141 2.73 -9.14 -27.73
CA PHE A 141 3.17 -10.22 -26.87
C PHE A 141 2.26 -11.46 -26.98
N HIS A 142 0.94 -11.26 -27.07
CA HIS A 142 -0.01 -12.34 -27.33
C HIS A 142 0.25 -13.05 -28.66
N ASP A 143 0.47 -12.29 -29.74
CA ASP A 143 0.75 -12.84 -31.06
C ASP A 143 2.12 -13.56 -31.08
N PHE A 144 3.11 -13.03 -30.35
CA PHE A 144 4.38 -13.71 -30.14
C PHE A 144 4.19 -15.07 -29.47
N LEU A 145 3.48 -15.13 -28.33
CA LEU A 145 3.23 -16.38 -27.60
C LEU A 145 2.50 -17.40 -28.49
N ARG A 146 1.48 -16.97 -29.24
CA ARG A 146 0.79 -17.81 -30.21
C ARG A 146 1.77 -18.38 -31.25
N SER A 147 2.67 -17.55 -31.79
CA SER A 147 3.66 -18.01 -32.78
C SER A 147 4.65 -19.04 -32.20
N GLN A 148 5.03 -18.90 -30.92
CA GLN A 148 5.91 -19.85 -30.26
C GLN A 148 5.20 -21.20 -30.01
N GLN A 149 3.89 -21.17 -29.71
CA GLN A 149 3.05 -22.37 -29.62
C GLN A 149 2.95 -23.08 -30.96
N GLU A 150 2.66 -22.35 -32.05
CA GLU A 150 2.56 -22.91 -33.40
C GLU A 150 3.88 -23.55 -33.87
N LYS A 151 5.03 -23.01 -33.44
CA LYS A 151 6.36 -23.57 -33.71
C LYS A 151 6.72 -24.76 -32.82
N GLY A 152 5.88 -25.13 -31.86
CA GLY A 152 6.13 -26.21 -30.90
C GLY A 152 7.26 -25.91 -29.91
N LEU A 153 7.65 -24.64 -29.75
CA LEU A 153 8.73 -24.21 -28.85
C LEU A 153 8.25 -24.06 -27.40
N ILE A 154 6.93 -23.94 -27.20
CA ILE A 154 6.28 -23.94 -25.90
C ILE A 154 5.08 -24.87 -25.89
N HIS A 155 4.97 -25.69 -24.84
CA HIS A 155 3.80 -26.54 -24.63
C HIS A 155 2.61 -25.72 -24.14
N THR A 156 1.42 -26.02 -24.65
CA THR A 156 0.17 -25.33 -24.29
C THR A 156 -0.08 -25.35 -22.79
N ASP A 157 0.25 -26.46 -22.11
CA ASP A 157 0.09 -26.61 -20.66
C ASP A 157 1.02 -25.68 -19.86
N ALA A 158 2.21 -25.42 -20.38
CA ALA A 158 3.15 -24.48 -19.76
C ALA A 158 2.60 -23.06 -19.81
N VAL A 159 1.97 -22.65 -20.92
CA VAL A 159 1.32 -21.33 -21.07
C VAL A 159 0.03 -21.26 -20.27
N ALA A 160 -0.78 -22.31 -20.25
CA ALA A 160 -2.04 -22.36 -19.52
C ALA A 160 -1.85 -22.25 -17.99
N SER A 161 -0.70 -22.68 -17.47
CA SER A 161 -0.34 -22.48 -16.06
C SER A 161 0.04 -21.02 -15.71
N LEU A 162 0.27 -20.16 -16.72
CA LEU A 162 0.62 -18.76 -16.53
C LEU A 162 -0.65 -17.91 -16.41
N SER A 163 -1.13 -17.74 -15.18
CA SER A 163 -2.27 -16.86 -14.88
C SER A 163 -1.92 -15.38 -14.92
N LYS A 164 -0.63 -15.02 -14.81
CA LYS A 164 -0.15 -13.64 -14.82
C LYS A 164 1.29 -13.56 -15.31
N PHE A 165 1.62 -12.42 -15.90
CA PHE A 165 2.97 -12.05 -16.31
C PHE A 165 3.31 -10.66 -15.75
N ARG A 166 4.53 -10.47 -15.25
CA ARG A 166 5.00 -9.23 -14.62
C ARG A 166 6.28 -8.74 -15.28
N PHE A 167 6.31 -7.45 -15.58
CA PHE A 167 7.46 -6.78 -16.17
C PHE A 167 7.57 -5.34 -15.67
N ILE A 168 8.77 -4.78 -15.80
CA ILE A 168 9.07 -3.36 -15.59
C ILE A 168 9.26 -2.69 -16.95
N VAL A 169 8.78 -1.46 -17.07
CA VAL A 169 9.15 -0.54 -18.14
C VAL A 169 10.08 0.51 -17.55
N GLU A 170 11.30 0.59 -18.04
CA GLU A 170 12.26 1.61 -17.63
C GLU A 170 11.97 2.95 -18.32
N ARG A 171 12.64 4.02 -17.85
CA ARG A 171 12.42 5.38 -18.38
C ARG A 171 12.83 5.54 -19.84
N ASP A 172 13.75 4.71 -20.33
CA ASP A 172 14.17 4.66 -21.73
C ASP A 172 13.22 3.82 -22.61
N GLY A 173 12.16 3.25 -22.01
CA GLY A 173 11.19 2.37 -22.68
C GLY A 173 11.64 0.92 -22.74
N SER A 174 12.81 0.57 -22.18
CA SER A 174 13.27 -0.82 -22.12
C SER A 174 12.39 -1.66 -21.19
N LEU A 175 12.32 -2.95 -21.50
CA LEU A 175 11.43 -3.90 -20.87
C LEU A 175 12.23 -4.96 -20.12
N MET A 176 11.92 -5.17 -18.84
CA MET A 176 12.59 -6.17 -18.00
C MET A 176 11.56 -7.11 -17.37
N SER A 177 11.79 -8.42 -17.46
CA SER A 177 10.94 -9.42 -16.78
C SER A 177 11.12 -9.33 -15.26
N LEU A 178 10.01 -9.44 -14.52
CA LEU A 178 10.01 -9.65 -13.07
C LEU A 178 9.77 -11.12 -12.69
N ASP A 179 9.41 -11.93 -13.67
CA ASP A 179 9.25 -13.37 -13.51
C ASP A 179 10.57 -14.08 -13.87
N THR A 180 10.73 -15.31 -13.36
CA THR A 180 11.92 -16.15 -13.57
C THR A 180 11.59 -17.41 -14.36
N GLY A 181 12.62 -18.07 -14.90
CA GLY A 181 12.47 -19.37 -15.56
C GLY A 181 11.95 -19.28 -16.99
N ILE A 182 11.03 -20.16 -17.40
CA ILE A 182 10.56 -20.23 -18.79
C ILE A 182 9.88 -18.93 -19.25
N ILE A 183 9.22 -18.23 -18.34
CA ILE A 183 8.55 -16.96 -18.60
C ILE A 183 9.58 -15.87 -18.93
N GLU A 184 10.63 -15.79 -18.13
CA GLU A 184 11.74 -14.85 -18.34
C GLU A 184 12.39 -15.07 -19.70
N ALA A 185 12.65 -16.34 -20.05
CA ALA A 185 13.23 -16.71 -21.34
C ALA A 185 12.33 -16.31 -22.52
N LEU A 186 11.02 -16.53 -22.41
CA LEU A 186 10.05 -16.13 -23.45
C LEU A 186 9.95 -14.61 -23.58
N PHE A 187 9.97 -13.91 -22.45
CA PHE A 187 9.92 -12.45 -22.46
C PHE A 187 11.17 -11.84 -23.06
N ASN A 188 12.35 -12.33 -22.67
CA ASN A 188 13.61 -11.84 -23.25
C ASN A 188 13.69 -12.14 -24.75
N ALA A 189 13.17 -13.29 -25.21
CA ALA A 189 13.08 -13.61 -26.62
C ALA A 189 12.11 -12.68 -27.39
N PHE A 190 11.02 -12.24 -26.74
CA PHE A 190 10.13 -11.23 -27.30
C PHE A 190 10.81 -9.86 -27.40
N VAL A 191 11.46 -9.39 -26.33
CA VAL A 191 12.12 -8.08 -26.28
C VAL A 191 13.28 -7.99 -27.30
N GLN A 192 13.93 -9.09 -27.63
CA GLN A 192 14.95 -9.13 -28.69
C GLN A 192 14.39 -9.05 -30.12
N GLN A 193 13.09 -9.22 -30.30
CA GLN A 193 12.41 -9.19 -31.61
C GLN A 193 11.60 -7.90 -31.85
N ASP A 194 11.31 -7.13 -30.81
CA ASP A 194 10.60 -5.83 -30.84
C ASP A 194 11.59 -4.67 -31.09
#